data_AF-A0A847PFB1-F1
#
_entry.id   AF-A0A847PFB1-F1
#
_cell.length_a   1.000
_cell.length_b   1.000
_cell.length_c   1.000
_cell.angle_alpha   90.00
_cell.angle_beta   90.00
_cell.angle_gamma   90.00
#
_symmetry.space_group_name_H-M   'P 1'
#
loop_
_entity.id
_entity.type
_entity.pdbx_description
1 polymer ?
#
loop_
_entity_poly.entity_id
_entity_poly.type
_entity_poly.pdbx_seq_one_letter_code
_entity_poly.pdbx_strand_id
1 'polypeptide(L)'
;MIQAIFSKYLMEGILLLAVTVGFSFLKNKLGKDRTEVIKEALLTAMLWAEEEFGIGEGERKWEEAWNKLLEILKGNNIILKAQETGQLKALMKANISRVNSEHYDALLKKEAFYRKEEALAKL
;
A
#
# COMPACT_ATOMS: atom_id res chain seq x y z
N MET A 1 -9.81 -14.10 -10.33
CA MET A 1 -8.50 -14.79 -10.26
C MET A 1 -7.32 -13.95 -10.76
N ILE A 2 -7.48 -13.04 -11.74
CA ILE A 2 -6.40 -12.10 -12.16
C ILE A 2 -6.14 -10.99 -11.11
N GLN A 3 -7.17 -10.56 -10.37
CA GLN A 3 -7.03 -9.56 -9.29
C GLN A 3 -6.10 -10.01 -8.14
N ALA A 4 -6.05 -11.31 -7.83
CA ALA A 4 -5.24 -11.82 -6.71
C ALA A 4 -3.74 -11.94 -7.02
N ILE A 5 -3.36 -11.99 -8.30
CA ILE A 5 -1.95 -12.09 -8.72
C ILE A 5 -1.33 -10.69 -8.77
N PHE A 6 -2.12 -9.66 -9.11
CA PHE A 6 -1.65 -8.28 -9.22
C PHE A 6 -1.30 -7.66 -7.88
N SER A 7 -2.14 -7.86 -6.87
CA SER A 7 -1.87 -7.37 -5.51
C SER A 7 -0.53 -7.88 -5.00
N LYS A 8 -0.17 -9.14 -5.27
CA LYS A 8 1.04 -9.76 -4.71
C LYS A 8 2.34 -9.16 -5.24
N TYR A 9 2.49 -8.99 -6.55
CA TYR A 9 3.72 -8.43 -7.13
C TYR A 9 3.86 -6.91 -6.94
N LEU A 10 2.73 -6.20 -6.94
CA LEU A 10 2.68 -4.76 -6.70
C LEU A 10 2.91 -4.47 -5.20
N MET A 11 2.35 -5.29 -4.31
CA MET A 11 2.68 -5.29 -2.88
C MET A 11 4.15 -5.56 -2.65
N GLU A 12 4.75 -6.62 -3.21
CA GLU A 12 6.16 -6.96 -2.94
C GLU A 12 7.13 -5.82 -3.32
N GLY A 13 6.91 -5.14 -4.46
CA GLY A 13 7.72 -4.00 -4.90
C GLY A 13 7.53 -2.74 -4.05
N ILE A 14 6.29 -2.42 -3.67
CA ILE A 14 5.96 -1.22 -2.87
C ILE A 14 6.26 -1.42 -1.37
N LEU A 15 6.10 -2.66 -0.86
CA LEU A 15 6.49 -3.10 0.49
C LEU A 15 7.95 -2.87 0.80
N LEU A 16 8.81 -3.06 -0.20
CA LEU A 16 10.25 -2.89 -0.07
C LEU A 16 10.66 -1.42 -0.02
N LEU A 17 10.00 -0.54 -0.77
CA LEU A 17 10.49 0.82 -0.98
C LEU A 17 9.79 1.88 -0.10
N ALA A 18 8.50 1.76 0.24
CA ALA A 18 7.72 2.91 0.77
C ALA A 18 7.77 3.08 2.29
N VAL A 19 8.03 2.00 3.02
CA VAL A 19 7.85 1.99 4.48
C VAL A 19 9.13 1.69 5.24
N THR A 20 10.21 1.33 4.56
CA THR A 20 11.49 0.96 5.18
C THR A 20 12.11 2.11 5.99
N VAL A 21 11.96 3.37 5.56
CA VAL A 21 12.52 4.52 6.28
C VAL A 21 11.65 4.92 7.49
N GLY A 22 10.32 5.00 7.33
CA GLY A 22 9.42 5.43 8.40
C GLY A 22 9.20 4.37 9.50
N PHE A 23 9.11 3.09 9.13
CA PHE A 23 8.90 2.01 10.11
C PHE A 23 10.14 1.68 10.92
N SER A 24 11.34 1.96 10.41
CA SER A 24 12.57 1.81 11.20
C SER A 24 12.52 2.64 12.50
N PHE A 25 11.90 3.83 12.46
CA PHE A 25 11.66 4.65 13.65
C PHE A 25 10.51 4.15 14.53
N LEU A 26 9.50 3.50 13.95
CA LEU A 26 8.35 2.97 14.69
C LEU A 26 8.64 1.61 15.35
N LYS A 27 9.66 0.89 14.90
CA LYS A 27 10.05 -0.44 15.40
C LYS A 27 10.26 -0.47 16.93
N ASN A 28 10.83 0.60 17.48
CA ASN A 28 11.06 0.73 18.93
C ASN A 28 9.78 1.02 19.73
N LYS A 29 8.72 1.54 19.09
CA LYS A 29 7.45 1.91 19.73
C LYS A 29 6.35 0.86 19.53
N LEU A 30 6.30 0.24 18.36
CA LEU A 30 5.29 -0.78 18.00
C LEU A 30 5.64 -2.17 18.55
N GLY A 31 6.92 -2.43 18.81
CA GLY A 31 7.47 -3.74 19.14
C GLY A 31 7.83 -4.53 17.88
N LYS A 32 8.96 -5.25 17.90
CA LYS A 32 9.53 -5.93 16.71
C LYS A 32 8.53 -6.85 16.01
N ASP A 33 7.74 -7.60 16.78
CA ASP A 33 6.85 -8.64 16.24
C ASP A 33 5.59 -8.06 15.56
N ARG A 34 5.08 -6.93 16.07
CA ARG A 34 3.88 -6.25 15.51
C ARG A 34 4.21 -5.32 14.35
N THR A 35 5.46 -4.86 14.27
CA THR A 35 5.87 -3.84 13.30
C THR A 35 5.66 -4.30 11.86
N GLU A 36 6.03 -5.54 11.53
CA GLU A 36 5.91 -6.03 10.15
C GLU A 36 4.44 -6.21 9.75
N VAL A 37 3.61 -6.78 10.64
CA VAL A 37 2.17 -6.94 10.38
C VAL A 37 1.48 -5.60 10.16
N ILE A 38 1.82 -4.58 10.96
CA ILE A 38 1.26 -3.24 10.81
C ILE A 38 1.73 -2.58 9.51
N LYS A 39 2.99 -2.80 9.13
CA LYS A 39 3.57 -2.30 7.87
C LYS A 39 2.86 -2.89 6.66
N GLU A 40 2.69 -4.21 6.64
CA GLU A 40 1.98 -4.93 5.59
C GLU A 40 0.52 -4.50 5.51
N ALA A 41 -0.16 -4.37 6.66
CA ALA A 41 -1.54 -3.92 6.72
C ALA A 41 -1.71 -2.49 6.18
N LEU A 42 -0.80 -1.58 6.54
CA LEU A 42 -0.86 -0.18 6.08
C LEU A 42 -0.76 -0.08 4.57
N LEU A 43 0.22 -0.76 3.98
CA LEU A 43 0.38 -0.73 2.53
C LEU A 43 -0.75 -1.43 1.80
N THR A 44 -1.20 -2.57 2.32
CA THR A 44 -2.37 -3.27 1.77
C THR A 44 -3.57 -2.35 1.70
N ALA A 45 -3.83 -1.59 2.76
CA ALA A 45 -4.93 -0.66 2.82
C ALA A 45 -4.77 0.53 1.85
N MET A 46 -3.56 1.09 1.74
CA MET A 46 -3.28 2.19 0.80
C MET A 46 -3.43 1.75 -0.66
N LEU A 47 -2.93 0.56 -1.02
CA LEU A 47 -3.05 0.02 -2.37
C LEU A 47 -4.48 -0.34 -2.73
N TRP A 48 -5.20 -0.98 -1.80
CA TRP A 48 -6.62 -1.25 -1.98
C TRP A 48 -7.41 0.04 -2.31
N ALA A 49 -7.12 1.14 -1.62
CA ALA A 49 -7.80 2.39 -1.88
C ALA A 49 -7.40 3.05 -3.21
N GLU A 50 -6.16 2.91 -3.67
CA GLU A 50 -5.79 3.31 -5.04
C GLU A 50 -6.53 2.48 -6.09
N GLU A 51 -6.65 1.17 -5.88
CA GLU A 51 -7.36 0.27 -6.79
C GLU A 51 -8.88 0.56 -6.84
N GLU A 52 -9.48 0.85 -5.68
CA GLU A 52 -10.94 1.06 -5.56
C GLU A 52 -11.36 2.47 -6.01
N PHE A 53 -10.59 3.50 -5.65
CA PHE A 53 -11.00 4.90 -5.83
C PHE A 53 -10.21 5.67 -6.90
N GLY A 54 -9.01 5.22 -7.26
CA GLY A 54 -8.19 5.86 -8.31
C GLY A 54 -7.83 7.33 -8.07
N ILE A 55 -7.61 8.07 -9.15
CA ILE A 55 -7.22 9.50 -9.13
C ILE A 55 -8.46 10.37 -8.93
N GLY A 56 -8.36 11.39 -8.05
CA GLY A 56 -9.39 12.45 -7.91
C GLY A 56 -10.20 12.42 -6.62
N GLU A 57 -10.19 11.31 -5.88
CA GLU A 57 -10.96 11.11 -4.63
C GLU A 57 -10.13 11.42 -3.37
N GLY A 58 -9.30 12.47 -3.43
CA GLY A 58 -8.22 12.82 -2.49
C GLY A 58 -8.46 12.42 -1.03
N GLU A 59 -9.20 13.21 -0.25
CA GLU A 59 -9.38 12.93 1.18
C GLU A 59 -10.20 11.66 1.45
N ARG A 60 -11.29 11.44 0.71
CA ARG A 60 -12.19 10.29 0.91
C ARG A 60 -11.43 8.97 0.77
N LYS A 61 -10.60 8.84 -0.25
CA LYS A 61 -9.76 7.67 -0.50
C LYS A 61 -8.85 7.34 0.68
N TRP A 62 -8.23 8.35 1.29
CA TRP A 62 -7.31 8.14 2.41
C TRP A 62 -8.03 7.88 3.74
N GLU A 63 -9.25 8.39 3.89
CA GLU A 63 -10.11 7.99 4.99
C GLU A 63 -10.53 6.52 4.89
N GLU A 64 -10.91 6.08 3.69
CA GLU A 64 -11.27 4.68 3.44
C GLU A 64 -10.08 3.72 3.57
N ALA A 65 -8.89 4.11 3.09
CA ALA A 65 -7.67 3.36 3.38
C ALA A 65 -7.39 3.28 4.89
N TRP A 66 -7.65 4.34 5.65
CA TRP A 66 -7.46 4.29 7.11
C TRP A 66 -8.45 3.31 7.77
N ASN A 67 -9.71 3.33 7.34
CA ASN A 67 -10.72 2.37 7.82
C ASN A 67 -10.33 0.93 7.46
N LYS A 68 -9.83 0.71 6.24
CA LYS A 68 -9.38 -0.60 5.77
C LYS A 68 -8.18 -1.11 6.57
N LEU A 69 -7.24 -0.24 6.94
CA LEU A 69 -6.16 -0.60 7.85
C LEU A 69 -6.71 -1.11 9.19
N LEU A 70 -7.65 -0.38 9.81
CA LEU A 70 -8.23 -0.79 11.09
C LEU A 70 -8.95 -2.14 11.00
N GLU A 71 -9.63 -2.41 9.88
CA GLU A 71 -10.24 -3.72 9.58
C GLU A 71 -9.20 -4.84 9.57
N ILE A 72 -8.09 -4.66 8.82
CA ILE A 72 -7.01 -5.65 8.72
C ILE A 72 -6.35 -5.89 10.09
N LEU A 73 -6.06 -4.82 10.84
CA LEU A 73 -5.45 -4.93 12.16
C LEU A 73 -6.37 -5.65 13.16
N LYS A 74 -7.67 -5.36 13.13
CA LYS A 74 -8.66 -6.06 13.95
C LYS A 74 -8.69 -7.56 13.64
N GLY A 75 -8.62 -7.94 12.36
CA GLY A 75 -8.52 -9.34 11.94
C GLY A 75 -7.26 -10.05 12.45
N ASN A 76 -6.18 -9.31 12.71
CA ASN A 76 -4.93 -9.81 13.28
C ASN A 76 -4.84 -9.68 14.81
N ASN A 77 -5.94 -9.37 15.50
CA ASN A 77 -5.98 -9.08 16.94
C ASN A 77 -5.02 -7.95 17.38
N ILE A 78 -4.73 -7.00 16.49
CA ILE A 78 -3.90 -5.84 16.78
C ILE A 78 -4.81 -4.63 17.05
N ILE A 79 -4.68 -4.05 18.24
CA ILE A 79 -5.31 -2.77 18.60
C ILE A 79 -4.22 -1.71 18.67
N LEU A 80 -4.45 -0.58 17.99
CA LEU A 80 -3.55 0.57 18.03
C LEU A 80 -3.81 1.43 19.26
N LYS A 81 -2.75 1.78 19.98
CA LYS A 81 -2.79 2.82 21.03
C LYS A 81 -2.94 4.19 20.36
N ALA A 82 -3.46 5.18 21.09
CA ALA A 82 -3.65 6.55 20.59
C ALA A 82 -2.37 7.15 19.96
N GLN A 83 -1.21 6.90 20.58
CA GLN A 83 0.09 7.34 20.03
C GLN A 83 0.45 6.64 18.72
N GLU A 84 0.22 5.32 18.61
CA GLU A 84 0.48 4.53 17.40
C GLU A 84 -0.42 5.01 16.26
N THR A 85 -1.70 5.28 16.55
CA THR A 85 -2.68 5.84 15.60
C THR A 85 -2.20 7.15 14.98
N GLY A 86 -1.80 8.12 15.80
CA GLY A 86 -1.34 9.42 15.29
C GLY A 86 -0.09 9.30 14.41
N GLN A 87 0.84 8.43 14.79
CA GLN A 87 2.06 8.18 14.03
C GLN A 87 1.79 7.48 12.69
N LEU A 88 0.90 6.47 12.68
CA LEU A 88 0.54 5.75 11.47
C LEU A 88 -0.23 6.64 10.48
N LYS A 89 -1.15 7.50 10.97
CA LYS A 89 -1.82 8.49 10.12
C LYS A 89 -0.84 9.46 9.47
N ALA A 90 0.13 9.96 10.23
CA ALA A 90 1.15 10.86 9.70
C ALA A 90 2.02 10.15 8.65
N LEU A 91 2.42 8.91 8.92
CA LEU A 91 3.22 8.10 8.01
C LEU A 91 2.46 7.78 6.71
N MET A 92 1.19 7.39 6.84
CA MET A 92 0.30 7.17 5.71
C MET A 92 0.24 8.42 4.83
N LYS A 93 -0.08 9.57 5.43
CA LYS A 93 -0.21 10.85 4.71
C LYS A 93 1.08 11.25 3.99
N ALA A 94 2.23 11.03 4.62
CA ALA A 94 3.54 11.33 4.02
C ALA A 94 3.88 10.44 2.82
N ASN A 95 3.30 9.23 2.73
CA ASN A 95 3.62 8.26 1.68
C ASN A 95 2.60 8.21 0.53
N ILE A 96 1.48 8.92 0.65
CA ILE A 96 0.41 9.01 -0.37
C ILE A 96 0.99 9.23 -1.77
N SER A 97 1.69 10.35 -1.99
CA SER A 97 2.16 10.72 -3.33
C SER A 97 3.06 9.67 -3.94
N ARG A 98 3.85 9.00 -3.09
CA ARG A 98 4.80 7.97 -3.51
C ARG A 98 4.08 6.69 -3.91
N VAL A 99 3.13 6.21 -3.07
CA VAL A 99 2.33 5.02 -3.37
C VAL A 99 1.56 5.22 -4.67
N ASN A 100 0.96 6.39 -4.89
CA ASN A 100 0.27 6.70 -6.13
C ASN A 100 1.20 6.61 -7.33
N SER A 101 2.34 7.32 -7.28
CA SER A 101 3.32 7.31 -8.36
C SER A 101 3.78 5.90 -8.69
N GLU A 102 4.14 5.11 -7.68
CA GLU A 102 4.62 3.74 -7.87
C GLU A 102 3.53 2.82 -8.44
N HIS A 103 2.28 3.00 -7.99
CA HIS A 103 1.14 2.27 -8.52
C HIS A 103 0.91 2.56 -10.01
N TYR A 104 0.83 3.84 -10.40
CA TYR A 104 0.61 4.22 -11.79
C TYR A 104 1.82 3.89 -12.69
N ASP A 105 3.04 4.06 -12.22
CA ASP A 105 4.25 3.66 -12.95
C ASP A 105 4.27 2.15 -13.23
N ALA A 106 3.84 1.34 -12.26
CA ALA A 106 3.74 -0.11 -12.44
C ALA A 106 2.69 -0.48 -13.49
N LEU A 107 1.53 0.18 -13.48
CA LEU A 107 0.47 -0.01 -14.49
C LEU A 107 0.95 0.38 -15.89
N LEU A 108 1.62 1.52 -16.04
CA LEU A 108 2.14 1.98 -17.33
C LEU A 108 3.19 1.02 -17.90
N LYS A 109 4.13 0.55 -17.07
CA LYS A 109 5.16 -0.43 -17.48
C LYS A 109 4.53 -1.73 -17.94
N LYS A 110 3.48 -2.19 -17.25
CA LYS A 110 2.70 -3.38 -17.63
C LYS A 110 2.05 -3.20 -19.00
N GLU A 111 1.36 -2.08 -19.23
CA GLU A 111 0.73 -1.81 -20.52
C GLU A 111 1.75 -1.75 -21.66
N ALA A 112 2.94 -1.17 -21.41
CA ALA A 112 4.01 -1.12 -22.39
C ALA A 112 4.55 -2.53 -22.71
N PHE A 113 4.67 -3.41 -21.71
CA PHE A 113 5.10 -4.80 -21.89
C PHE A 113 4.14 -5.58 -22.79
N TYR A 114 2.83 -5.57 -22.48
CA TYR A 114 1.85 -6.30 -23.28
C TYR A 114 1.72 -5.77 -24.71
N ARG A 115 1.77 -4.44 -24.89
CA ARG A 115 1.79 -3.83 -26.23
C ARG A 115 2.98 -4.33 -27.07
N LYS A 116 4.14 -4.53 -26.45
CA LYS A 116 5.33 -5.05 -27.13
C LYS A 116 5.15 -6.52 -27.53
N GLU A 117 4.60 -7.36 -26.66
CA GLU A 117 4.35 -8.77 -26.97
C GLU A 117 3.34 -8.94 -28.11
N GLU A 118 2.23 -8.18 -28.09
CA GLU A 118 1.23 -8.19 -29.17
C GLU A 118 1.82 -7.76 -30.52
N ALA A 119 2.74 -6.80 -30.53
CA ALA A 119 3.41 -6.37 -31.75
C ALA A 119 4.35 -7.45 -32.30
N LEU A 120 5.05 -8.18 -31.43
CA LEU A 120 5.95 -9.28 -31.81
C LEU A 120 5.17 -10.51 -32.31
N ALA A 121 3.99 -10.80 -31.75
CA ALA A 121 3.16 -11.93 -32.17
C ALA A 121 2.48 -11.73 -33.55
N LYS A 122 2.54 -10.52 -34.12
CA LYS A 122 2.00 -10.17 -35.45
C LYS A 122 3.04 -10.20 -36.58
N LEU A 123 4.29 -10.55 -36.26
CA LEU A 123 5.40 -10.75 -37.21
C LEU A 123 5.59 -12.25 -37.48
#